data_AF-A0A379WRB6-F1
#
_entry.id   AF-A0A379WRB6-F1
#
_cell.length_a   1.000
_cell.length_b   1.000
_cell.length_c   1.000
_cell.angle_alpha   90.00
_cell.angle_beta   90.00
_cell.angle_gamma   90.00
#
_symmetry.space_group_name_H-M   'P 1'
#
loop_
_entity.id
_entity.type
_entity.pdbx_description
1 polymer ?
#
loop_
_entity_poly.entity_id
_entity_poly.type
_entity_poly.pdbx_seq_one_letter_code
_entity_poly.pdbx_strand_id
1 'polypeptide(L)'
;MRSKRFEALAKRPVNQDGFVKEWIEEGFIAMESPNDPKPSIKIVNGAVTELDGKPVSEFDLIDHFIARYGINLNRAEEVMAMDSVKLANMLCDPNVKRSEIVPLTTAMTPAKIVEVVSHMNVVEMMMAMQKMRARRTHLSKRTSPTSRITRCKLPPMPPKAHGAGLTNKKPRLR
;
A
#
# COMPACT_ATOMS: atom_id res chain seq x y z
N MET A 1 11.39 34.19 -29.76
CA MET A 1 12.42 33.13 -29.88
C MET A 1 12.23 32.17 -28.71
N ARG A 2 11.97 30.88 -28.96
CA ARG A 2 11.84 29.89 -27.86
C ARG A 2 13.22 29.45 -27.39
N SER A 3 13.37 29.23 -26.09
CA SER A 3 14.64 28.74 -25.53
C SER A 3 14.86 27.28 -25.93
N LYS A 4 16.03 26.99 -26.50
CA LYS A 4 16.43 25.62 -26.89
C LYS A 4 16.39 24.63 -25.72
N ARG A 5 16.58 25.12 -24.47
CA ARG A 5 16.45 24.29 -23.25
C ARG A 5 15.03 23.80 -23.05
N PHE A 6 14.02 24.64 -23.28
CA PHE A 6 12.62 24.28 -23.10
C PHE A 6 12.11 23.35 -24.21
N GLU A 7 12.63 23.49 -25.43
CA GLU A 7 12.34 22.54 -26.51
C GLU A 7 12.85 21.13 -26.20
N ALA A 8 14.04 21.02 -25.59
CA ALA A 8 14.57 19.75 -25.12
C ALA A 8 13.78 19.18 -23.94
N LEU A 9 13.33 20.03 -23.00
CA LEU A 9 12.49 19.62 -21.87
C LEU A 9 11.11 19.13 -22.33
N ALA A 10 10.48 19.83 -23.27
CA ALA A 10 9.14 19.48 -23.79
C ALA A 10 9.11 18.10 -24.45
N LYS A 11 10.21 17.69 -25.09
CA LYS A 11 10.33 16.38 -25.75
C LYS A 11 10.60 15.21 -24.80
N ARG A 12 10.75 15.45 -23.49
CA ARG A 12 11.00 14.37 -22.53
C ARG A 12 9.76 13.46 -22.40
N PRO A 13 9.94 12.14 -22.26
CA PRO A 13 8.83 11.19 -22.13
C PRO A 13 7.86 11.50 -20.98
N VAL A 14 8.35 12.07 -19.88
CA VAL A 14 7.52 12.45 -18.72
C VAL A 14 6.37 13.38 -19.07
N ASN A 15 6.49 14.21 -20.11
CA ASN A 15 5.40 15.11 -20.50
C ASN A 15 4.28 14.40 -21.28
N GLN A 16 4.45 13.10 -21.58
CA GLN A 16 3.39 12.25 -22.13
C GLN A 16 2.55 11.63 -21.00
N ASP A 17 2.98 11.77 -19.74
CA ASP A 17 2.21 11.33 -18.59
C ASP A 17 1.05 12.30 -18.33
N GLY A 18 -0.12 11.75 -17.98
CA GLY A 18 -1.33 12.53 -17.74
C GLY A 18 -1.33 13.17 -16.35
N PHE A 19 -0.73 14.35 -16.22
CA PHE A 19 -0.83 15.15 -15.00
C PHE A 19 -2.12 15.99 -15.01
N VAL A 20 -2.91 15.86 -13.95
CA VAL A 20 -4.12 16.66 -13.71
C VAL A 20 -3.95 17.43 -12.41
N LYS A 21 -4.62 18.58 -12.32
CA LYS A 21 -4.76 19.29 -11.04
C LYS A 21 -5.77 18.58 -10.16
N GLU A 22 -5.65 18.79 -8.85
CA GLU A 22 -6.59 18.26 -7.88
C GLU A 22 -8.00 18.79 -8.13
N TRP A 23 -8.99 17.91 -8.00
CA TRP A 23 -10.41 18.22 -8.11
C TRP A 23 -11.17 17.51 -7.00
N ILE A 24 -11.48 18.27 -5.95
CA ILE A 24 -12.01 17.77 -4.67
C ILE A 24 -13.41 17.16 -4.82
N GLU A 25 -14.28 17.79 -5.62
CA GLU A 25 -15.69 17.39 -5.77
C GLU A 25 -15.86 16.00 -6.39
N GLU A 26 -15.03 15.66 -7.38
CA GLU A 26 -15.05 14.36 -8.06
C GLU A 26 -14.08 13.34 -7.41
N GLY A 27 -13.48 13.68 -6.26
CA GLY A 27 -12.54 12.81 -5.56
C GLY A 27 -11.17 12.66 -6.25
N PHE A 28 -10.81 13.56 -7.16
CA PHE A 28 -9.51 13.60 -7.81
C PHE A 28 -8.46 14.26 -6.91
N ILE A 29 -8.18 13.60 -5.79
CA ILE A 29 -7.15 13.98 -4.80
C ILE A 29 -6.53 12.70 -4.24
N ALA A 30 -5.24 12.72 -3.96
CA ALA A 30 -4.53 11.50 -3.55
C ALA A 30 -4.83 11.12 -2.09
N MET A 31 -4.69 12.06 -1.16
CA MET A 31 -4.90 11.91 0.28
C MET A 31 -5.21 13.28 0.89
N GLU A 32 -5.67 13.30 2.15
CA GLU A 32 -5.90 14.53 2.94
C GLU A 32 -6.95 15.46 2.31
N SER A 33 -8.05 14.88 1.84
CA SER A 33 -9.15 15.66 1.30
C SER A 33 -9.86 16.42 2.41
N PRO A 34 -10.28 17.68 2.19
CA PRO A 34 -11.13 18.39 3.14
C PRO A 34 -12.51 17.72 3.31
N ASN A 35 -12.91 16.87 2.36
CA ASN A 35 -14.16 16.10 2.42
C ASN A 35 -14.00 14.76 3.14
N ASP A 36 -12.78 14.37 3.53
CA ASP A 36 -12.56 13.12 4.26
C ASP A 36 -13.18 13.23 5.67
N PRO A 37 -13.86 12.17 6.14
CA PRO A 37 -14.48 12.19 7.46
C PRO A 37 -13.42 12.26 8.56
N LYS A 38 -13.78 12.94 9.66
CA LYS A 38 -12.95 12.90 10.86
C LYS A 38 -13.09 11.54 11.54
N PRO A 39 -11.98 10.93 12.01
CA PRO A 39 -12.07 9.66 12.70
C PRO A 39 -12.88 9.77 13.99
N SER A 40 -13.89 8.93 14.09
CA SER A 40 -14.70 8.76 15.29
C SER A 40 -15.26 7.35 15.33
N ILE A 41 -15.53 6.85 16.53
CA ILE A 41 -16.27 5.62 16.71
C ILE A 41 -17.12 5.73 17.98
N LYS A 42 -18.35 5.23 17.93
CA LYS A 42 -19.18 5.04 19.13
C LYS A 42 -19.75 3.65 19.15
N ILE A 43 -19.70 3.02 20.32
CA ILE A 43 -20.17 1.66 20.52
C ILE A 43 -21.24 1.66 21.62
N VAL A 44 -22.40 1.09 21.33
CA VAL A 44 -23.49 0.92 22.30
C VAL A 44 -23.90 -0.55 22.31
N ASN A 45 -23.90 -1.18 23.48
CA ASN A 45 -24.27 -2.60 23.67
C ASN A 45 -23.48 -3.56 22.77
N GLY A 46 -22.20 -3.26 22.49
CA GLY A 46 -21.34 -4.09 21.63
C GLY A 46 -21.61 -3.94 20.13
N ALA A 47 -22.42 -2.96 19.71
CA ALA A 47 -22.64 -2.61 18.31
C ALA A 47 -22.17 -1.18 18.02
N VAL A 48 -21.56 -0.97 16.86
CA VAL A 48 -21.13 0.36 16.40
C VAL A 48 -22.34 1.18 16.00
N THR A 49 -22.52 2.35 16.63
CA THR A 49 -23.61 3.29 16.34
C THR A 49 -23.16 4.50 15.53
N GLU A 50 -21.86 4.80 15.52
CA GLU A 50 -21.25 5.87 14.73
C GLU A 50 -19.88 5.38 14.24
N LEU A 51 -19.57 5.63 12.97
CA LEU A 51 -18.30 5.29 12.34
C LEU A 51 -17.83 6.48 11.48
N ASP A 52 -16.67 7.03 11.79
CA ASP A 52 -16.03 8.14 11.07
C ASP A 52 -17.01 9.30 10.79
N GLY A 53 -17.70 9.77 11.84
CA GLY A 53 -18.66 10.88 11.79
C GLY A 53 -20.02 10.53 11.18
N LYS A 54 -20.21 9.33 10.63
CA LYS A 54 -21.50 8.88 10.10
C LYS A 54 -22.30 8.12 11.15
N PRO A 55 -23.60 8.41 11.34
CA PRO A 55 -24.47 7.60 12.17
C PRO A 55 -24.87 6.30 11.47
N VAL A 56 -25.26 5.29 12.25
CA VAL A 56 -25.71 3.98 11.72
C VAL A 56 -26.87 4.08 10.70
N SER A 57 -27.68 5.13 10.76
CA SER A 57 -28.78 5.38 9.80
C SER A 57 -28.30 5.75 8.39
N GLU A 58 -27.05 6.21 8.27
CA GLU A 58 -26.43 6.65 7.01
C GLU A 58 -25.40 5.64 6.50
N PHE A 59 -25.28 4.48 7.14
CA PHE A 59 -24.33 3.46 6.73
C PHE A 59 -24.71 2.87 5.38
N ASP A 60 -23.72 2.80 4.49
CA ASP A 60 -23.81 1.99 3.29
C ASP A 60 -23.43 0.52 3.57
N LEU A 61 -23.37 -0.29 2.51
CA LEU A 61 -22.98 -1.70 2.62
C LEU A 61 -21.53 -1.89 3.11
N ILE A 62 -20.63 -0.96 2.80
CA ILE A 62 -19.22 -0.98 3.19
C ILE A 62 -19.11 -0.64 4.67
N ASP A 63 -19.76 0.44 5.10
CA ASP A 63 -19.82 0.91 6.48
C ASP A 63 -20.39 -0.20 7.38
N HIS A 64 -21.50 -0.83 6.97
CA HIS A 64 -22.07 -1.97 7.70
C HIS A 64 -21.11 -3.16 7.81
N PHE A 65 -20.36 -3.48 6.75
CA PHE A 65 -19.42 -4.58 6.76
C PHE A 65 -18.23 -4.30 7.68
N ILE A 66 -17.66 -3.10 7.60
CA ILE A 66 -16.53 -2.66 8.42
C ILE A 66 -16.94 -2.60 9.90
N ALA A 67 -18.08 -1.98 10.20
CA ALA A 67 -18.60 -1.85 11.56
C ALA A 67 -18.87 -3.19 12.23
N ARG A 68 -19.32 -4.21 11.48
CA ARG A 68 -19.65 -5.54 12.03
C ARG A 68 -18.48 -6.51 12.06
N TYR A 69 -17.56 -6.45 11.09
CA TYR A 69 -16.53 -7.48 10.89
C TYR A 69 -15.11 -6.94 10.75
N GLY A 70 -14.93 -5.66 10.45
CA GLY A 70 -13.64 -5.07 10.12
C GLY A 70 -12.84 -4.57 11.32
N ILE A 71 -13.51 -4.27 12.43
CA ILE A 71 -12.90 -3.59 13.59
C ILE A 71 -13.03 -4.45 14.84
N ASN A 72 -11.93 -4.59 15.58
CA ASN A 72 -11.95 -5.20 16.90
C ASN A 72 -12.50 -4.21 17.94
N LEU A 73 -13.78 -4.37 18.27
CA LEU A 73 -14.53 -3.45 19.15
C LEU A 73 -13.99 -3.35 20.57
N ASN A 74 -13.28 -4.37 21.07
CA ASN A 74 -12.78 -4.40 22.46
C ASN A 74 -11.78 -3.28 22.78
N ARG A 75 -11.05 -2.79 21.78
CA ARG A 75 -10.01 -1.75 21.94
C ARG A 75 -10.23 -0.54 21.05
N ALA A 76 -11.35 -0.48 20.32
CA ALA A 76 -11.53 0.56 19.31
C ALA A 76 -11.60 1.96 19.92
N GLU A 77 -12.30 2.13 21.05
CA GLU A 77 -12.37 3.42 21.75
C GLU A 77 -11.01 3.84 22.35
N GLU A 78 -10.27 2.89 22.91
CA GLU A 78 -8.91 3.12 23.44
C GLU A 78 -7.99 3.64 22.32
N VAL A 79 -7.96 2.96 21.18
CA VAL A 79 -7.10 3.31 20.05
C VAL A 79 -7.55 4.60 19.37
N MET A 80 -8.86 4.88 19.34
CA MET A 80 -9.39 6.13 18.80
C MET A 80 -8.93 7.34 19.61
N ALA A 81 -8.87 7.20 20.94
CA ALA A 81 -8.40 8.24 21.86
C ALA A 81 -6.87 8.43 21.82
N MET A 82 -6.11 7.49 21.24
CA MET A 82 -4.67 7.66 21.08
C MET A 82 -4.35 8.73 20.02
N ASP A 83 -3.28 9.47 20.29
CA ASP A 83 -2.72 10.42 19.33
C ASP A 83 -2.20 9.69 18.08
N SER A 84 -2.61 10.19 16.91
CA SER A 84 -2.26 9.62 15.60
C SER A 84 -0.76 9.74 15.32
N VAL A 85 -0.11 10.80 15.78
CA VAL A 85 1.34 10.99 15.62
C VAL A 85 2.11 9.98 16.48
N LYS A 86 1.65 9.71 17.71
CA LYS A 86 2.23 8.64 18.54
C LYS A 86 2.11 7.27 17.87
N LEU A 87 0.96 6.96 17.27
CA LEU A 87 0.75 5.72 16.52
C LEU A 87 1.67 5.63 15.29
N ALA A 88 1.86 6.74 14.57
CA ALA A 88 2.78 6.83 13.44
C ALA A 88 4.24 6.57 13.87
N ASN A 89 4.66 7.14 14.99
CA ASN A 89 5.97 6.87 15.59
C ASN A 89 6.13 5.40 15.99
N MET A 90 5.12 4.78 16.60
CA MET A 90 5.16 3.35 16.92
C MET A 90 5.29 2.48 15.66
N LEU A 91 4.76 2.91 14.51
CA LEU A 91 4.92 2.20 13.24
C LEU A 91 6.34 2.25 12.72
N CYS A 92 7.06 3.37 12.85
CA CYS A 92 8.45 3.48 12.39
C CYS A 92 9.50 3.02 13.42
N ASP A 93 9.18 3.04 14.72
CA ASP A 93 10.11 2.69 15.80
C ASP A 93 10.54 1.20 15.70
N PRO A 94 11.84 0.90 15.56
CA PRO A 94 12.32 -0.48 15.51
C PRO A 94 12.16 -1.25 16.83
N ASN A 95 12.02 -0.57 17.97
CA ASN A 95 11.90 -1.20 19.28
C ASN A 95 10.50 -1.75 19.54
N VAL A 96 9.48 -1.17 18.91
CA VAL A 96 8.09 -1.62 19.03
C VAL A 96 7.85 -2.79 18.09
N LYS A 97 7.52 -3.96 18.64
CA LYS A 97 7.32 -5.19 17.87
C LYS A 97 6.03 -5.14 17.06
N ARG A 98 6.02 -5.85 15.92
CA ARG A 98 4.82 -6.04 15.10
C ARG A 98 3.63 -6.60 15.90
N SER A 99 3.88 -7.50 16.85
CA SER A 99 2.84 -8.11 17.69
C SER A 99 2.10 -7.11 18.58
N GLU A 100 2.73 -5.98 18.90
CA GLU A 100 2.12 -4.92 19.72
C GLU A 100 1.31 -3.96 18.84
N ILE A 101 1.73 -3.77 17.59
CA ILE A 101 1.08 -2.86 16.62
C ILE A 101 -0.18 -3.48 16.02
N VAL A 102 -0.15 -4.77 15.68
CA VAL A 102 -1.29 -5.44 15.01
C VAL A 102 -2.59 -5.26 15.80
N PRO A 103 -2.65 -5.52 17.12
CA PRO A 103 -3.85 -5.30 17.93
C PRO A 103 -4.38 -3.86 17.88
N LEU A 104 -3.48 -2.87 17.81
CA LEU A 104 -3.87 -1.46 17.69
C LEU A 104 -4.47 -1.19 16.32
N THR A 105 -3.78 -1.60 15.25
CA THR A 105 -4.24 -1.36 13.86
C THR A 105 -5.54 -2.07 13.53
N THR A 106 -5.80 -3.25 14.10
CA THR A 106 -7.08 -3.98 13.91
C THR A 106 -8.25 -3.35 14.64
N ALA A 107 -8.00 -2.38 15.51
CA ALA A 107 -9.02 -1.65 16.26
C ALA A 107 -9.19 -0.20 15.78
N MET A 108 -8.46 0.21 14.73
CA MET A 108 -8.61 1.54 14.11
C MET A 108 -9.79 1.57 13.13
N THR A 109 -10.43 2.73 12.99
CA THR A 109 -11.36 2.98 11.89
C THR A 109 -10.61 3.28 10.59
N PRO A 110 -11.28 3.19 9.43
CA PRO A 110 -10.70 3.56 8.15
C PRO A 110 -10.12 4.99 8.13
N ALA A 111 -10.84 5.99 8.64
CA ALA A 111 -10.29 7.36 8.68
C ALA A 111 -9.09 7.46 9.62
N LYS A 112 -9.09 6.73 10.74
CA LYS A 112 -8.01 6.80 11.74
C LYS A 112 -6.70 6.24 11.20
N ILE A 113 -6.73 5.13 10.48
CA ILE A 113 -5.49 4.58 9.90
C ILE A 113 -4.93 5.48 8.79
N VAL A 114 -5.80 6.14 8.01
CA VAL A 114 -5.38 7.13 7.01
C VAL A 114 -4.69 8.32 7.70
N GLU A 115 -5.30 8.88 8.74
CA GLU A 115 -4.71 9.98 9.53
C GLU A 115 -3.32 9.62 10.08
N VAL A 116 -3.16 8.41 10.63
CA VAL A 116 -1.86 7.94 11.15
C VAL A 116 -0.80 7.90 10.04
N VAL A 117 -1.14 7.39 8.86
CA VAL A 117 -0.19 7.26 7.75
C VAL A 117 0.10 8.61 7.08
N SER A 118 -0.87 9.54 7.07
CA SER A 118 -0.69 10.92 6.60
C SER A 118 0.40 11.68 7.37
N HIS A 119 0.63 11.36 8.64
CA HIS A 119 1.72 11.95 9.41
C HIS A 119 3.12 11.43 9.05
N MET A 120 3.23 10.45 8.15
CA MET A 120 4.49 9.80 7.82
C MET A 120 5.03 10.23 6.46
N ASN A 121 6.33 10.48 6.38
CA ASN A 121 7.03 10.63 5.12
C ASN A 121 7.32 9.25 4.48
N VAL A 122 7.63 9.22 3.19
CA VAL A 122 7.90 7.98 2.43
C VAL A 122 9.00 7.11 3.05
N VAL A 123 10.02 7.71 3.67
CA VAL A 123 11.11 6.97 4.33
C VAL A 123 10.60 6.26 5.58
N GLU A 124 9.75 6.91 6.36
CA GLU A 124 9.13 6.34 7.56
C GLU A 124 8.13 5.25 7.17
N MET A 125 7.38 5.44 6.09
CA MET A 125 6.51 4.42 5.52
C MET A 125 7.29 3.19 5.06
N MET A 126 8.46 3.37 4.43
CA MET A 126 9.34 2.26 4.05
C MET A 126 9.86 1.50 5.27
N MET A 127 10.24 2.21 6.34
CA MET A 127 10.65 1.62 7.62
C MET A 127 9.51 0.83 8.27
N ALA A 128 8.30 1.38 8.29
CA ALA A 128 7.12 0.69 8.81
C ALA A 128 6.76 -0.54 7.96
N MET A 129 6.84 -0.44 6.62
CA MET A 129 6.50 -1.54 5.71
C MET A 129 7.37 -2.78 5.94
N GLN A 130 8.68 -2.64 6.08
CA GLN A 130 9.56 -3.79 6.32
C GLN A 130 9.24 -4.51 7.63
N LYS A 131 8.80 -3.77 8.65
CA LYS A 131 8.41 -4.30 9.96
C LYS A 131 7.04 -4.96 9.93
N MET A 132 6.04 -4.32 9.30
CA MET A 132 4.65 -4.76 9.30
C MET A 132 4.37 -5.91 8.33
N ARG A 133 5.29 -6.15 7.39
CA ARG A 133 5.19 -7.22 6.40
C ARG A 133 4.97 -8.58 7.05
N ALA A 134 3.88 -9.24 6.69
CA ALA A 134 3.49 -10.51 7.29
C ALA A 134 4.47 -11.68 6.98
N ARG A 135 5.12 -11.64 5.80
CA ARG A 135 6.14 -12.62 5.42
C ARG A 135 7.52 -12.01 5.48
N ARG A 136 8.48 -12.75 6.05
CA ARG A 136 9.89 -12.38 6.07
C ARG A 136 10.49 -12.33 4.65
N THR A 137 10.27 -13.35 3.83
CA THR A 137 10.90 -13.46 2.50
C THR A 137 10.14 -12.66 1.44
N HIS A 138 10.85 -11.84 0.64
CA HIS A 138 10.27 -11.08 -0.47
C HIS A 138 9.89 -12.01 -1.63
N LEU A 139 8.69 -11.79 -2.19
CA LEU A 139 8.16 -12.55 -3.32
C LEU A 139 7.67 -11.54 -4.35
N SER A 140 8.08 -11.68 -5.60
CA SER A 140 7.56 -10.91 -6.72
C SER A 140 6.52 -11.73 -7.47
N LYS A 141 5.44 -11.07 -7.90
CA LYS A 141 4.47 -11.66 -8.84
C LYS A 141 4.82 -11.17 -10.24
N ARG A 142 4.90 -12.08 -11.21
CA ARG A 142 5.13 -11.74 -12.62
C ARG A 142 3.82 -11.88 -13.40
N THR A 143 3.42 -10.84 -14.10
CA THR A 143 2.37 -10.93 -15.11
C THR A 143 2.96 -11.53 -16.39
N SER A 144 2.25 -12.48 -17.01
CA SER A 144 2.63 -13.08 -18.30
C SER A 144 1.59 -12.75 -19.38
N PRO A 145 1.50 -11.48 -19.81
CA PRO A 145 0.55 -11.10 -20.85
C PRO A 145 0.97 -11.75 -22.17
N THR A 146 0.04 -12.46 -22.80
CA THR A 146 0.15 -12.85 -24.20
C THR A 146 -1.13 -12.37 -24.87
N SER A 147 -1.00 -11.53 -25.90
CA SER A 147 -2.16 -11.04 -26.69
C SER A 147 -2.89 -12.14 -27.46
N ARG A 148 -2.34 -13.36 -27.45
CA ARG A 148 -2.91 -14.57 -28.03
C ARG A 148 -2.92 -15.66 -26.96
N ILE A 149 -4.07 -16.26 -26.69
CA ILE A 149 -4.18 -17.42 -25.79
C ILE A 149 -3.52 -18.62 -26.48
N THR A 150 -2.20 -18.68 -26.40
CA THR A 150 -1.41 -19.79 -26.95
C THR A 150 -0.99 -20.65 -25.76
N ARG A 151 -1.52 -21.87 -25.71
CA ARG A 151 -1.25 -22.87 -24.65
C ARG A 151 0.23 -23.25 -24.53
N CYS A 152 1.05 -22.88 -25.51
CA CYS A 152 2.44 -23.30 -25.64
C CYS A 152 3.34 -22.09 -25.95
N LYS A 153 3.70 -21.32 -24.93
CA LYS A 153 5.02 -20.67 -24.95
C LYS A 153 6.03 -21.75 -24.55
N LEU A 154 6.47 -22.54 -25.54
CA LEU A 154 7.68 -23.36 -25.36
C LEU A 154 8.81 -22.42 -24.91
N PRO A 155 9.63 -22.82 -23.91
CA PRO A 155 10.79 -22.04 -23.55
C PRO A 155 11.63 -21.82 -24.80
N PRO A 156 12.28 -20.65 -24.97
CA PRO A 156 13.22 -20.47 -26.07
C PRO A 156 14.24 -21.61 -26.00
N MET A 157 14.33 -22.39 -27.08
CA MET A 157 15.32 -23.46 -27.20
C MET A 157 16.68 -22.83 -26.89
N PRO A 158 17.51 -23.47 -26.03
CA PRO A 158 18.85 -22.97 -25.78
C PRO A 158 19.56 -22.79 -27.13
N PRO A 159 20.38 -21.74 -27.30
CA PRO A 159 21.10 -21.53 -28.55
C PRO A 159 21.84 -22.82 -28.90
N LYS A 160 21.61 -23.32 -30.13
CA LYS A 160 22.30 -24.51 -30.65
C LYS A 160 23.79 -24.32 -30.39
N ALA A 161 24.38 -25.22 -29.59
CA ALA A 161 25.82 -25.24 -29.40
C ALA A 161 26.48 -25.40 -30.77
N HIS A 162 27.05 -24.31 -31.29
CA HIS A 162 27.96 -24.38 -32.41
C HIS A 162 29.23 -25.05 -31.92
N GLY A 163 29.58 -26.17 -32.56
CA GLY A 163 30.91 -26.77 -32.54
C GLY A 163 31.34 -27.33 -31.19
N ALA A 164 31.15 -28.63 -31.01
CA ALA A 164 31.98 -29.40 -30.09
C ALA A 164 33.44 -29.38 -30.58
N GLY A 165 34.17 -28.33 -30.20
CA GLY A 165 35.63 -28.34 -30.18
C GLY A 165 36.08 -29.09 -28.94
N LEU A 166 36.43 -30.37 -29.09
CA LEU A 166 37.09 -31.20 -28.10
C LEU A 166 38.33 -30.47 -27.57
N THR A 167 38.26 -29.90 -26.37
CA THR A 167 39.44 -29.51 -25.60
C THR A 167 39.46 -30.27 -24.29
N ASN A 168 40.53 -31.03 -24.16
CA ASN A 168 40.80 -32.04 -23.17
C ASN A 168 40.93 -31.37 -21.78
N LYS A 169 39.91 -31.47 -20.91
CA LYS A 169 40.01 -31.06 -19.50
C LYS A 169 40.20 -32.28 -18.61
N LYS A 170 41.43 -32.46 -18.13
CA LYS A 170 41.78 -33.38 -17.04
C LYS A 170 40.90 -33.14 -15.80
N PRO A 171 40.51 -34.18 -15.06
CA PRO A 171 39.75 -34.04 -13.82
C PRO A 171 40.66 -33.46 -12.72
N ARG A 172 40.23 -32.36 -12.08
CA ARG A 172 40.86 -31.87 -10.87
C ARG A 172 40.18 -32.55 -9.67
N LEU A 173 40.88 -33.51 -9.10
CA LEU A 173 40.65 -34.02 -7.75
C LEU A 173 41.10 -32.95 -6.74
N ARG A 174 40.16 -32.46 -5.93
CA ARG A 174 40.23 -32.18 -4.48
C ARG A 174 39.09 -31.25 -4.08
#